data_AF-A0A418T6D2-F1
#
_entry.id   AF-A0A418T6D2-F1
#
_cell.length_a   1.000
_cell.length_b   1.000
_cell.length_c   1.000
_cell.angle_alpha   90.00
_cell.angle_beta   90.00
_cell.angle_gamma   90.00
#
_symmetry.space_group_name_H-M   'P 1'
#
loop_
_entity.id
_entity.type
_entity.pdbx_description
1 polymer ?
#
loop_
_entity_poly.entity_id
_entity_poly.type
_entity_poly.pdbx_seq_one_letter_code
_entity_poly.pdbx_strand_id
1 'polypeptide(L)'
;MTNALVMKNSHFVELTSDEMMFVDGGNIWKGLAGAAGAILIGAAPLGGILAGIGGSVVGTPVVGVAAGIGTAATMVSYGANLLDYATKK
;
A
#
# COMPACT_ATOMS: atom_id res chain seq x y z
N MET A 1 18.79 36.48 -23.51
CA MET A 1 17.70 35.56 -23.12
C MET A 1 18.35 34.39 -22.40
N THR A 2 18.05 34.25 -21.12
CA THR A 2 18.85 33.52 -20.14
C THR A 2 18.48 32.04 -20.12
N ASN A 3 19.46 31.16 -20.35
CA ASN A 3 19.29 29.70 -20.26
C ASN A 3 19.07 29.28 -18.80
N ALA A 4 17.83 28.91 -18.45
CA ALA A 4 17.43 28.52 -17.10
C ALA A 4 17.48 26.98 -16.86
N LEU A 5 18.42 26.26 -17.48
CA LEU A 5 18.49 24.79 -17.36
C LEU A 5 19.94 24.28 -17.42
N VAL A 6 20.78 24.81 -16.54
CA VAL A 6 22.00 24.11 -16.12
C VAL A 6 22.04 24.16 -14.60
N MET A 7 21.09 23.45 -13.95
CA MET A 7 21.30 23.02 -12.57
C MET A 7 22.41 21.97 -12.63
N LYS A 8 23.65 22.42 -12.52
CA LYS A 8 24.75 21.52 -12.17
C LYS A 8 24.43 20.96 -10.80
N ASN A 9 24.25 19.66 -10.75
CA ASN A 9 24.19 18.86 -9.55
C ASN A 9 25.55 18.98 -8.84
N SER A 10 25.73 20.05 -8.04
CA SER A 10 27.04 20.43 -7.50
C SER A 10 27.43 19.69 -6.22
N HIS A 11 26.55 18.88 -5.63
CA HIS A 11 26.77 18.26 -4.33
C HIS A 11 26.08 16.89 -4.10
N PHE A 12 25.41 16.28 -5.08
CA PHE A 12 24.94 14.89 -4.94
C PHE A 12 25.91 13.95 -5.67
N VAL A 13 26.39 12.94 -4.95
CA VAL A 13 27.03 11.77 -5.56
C VAL A 13 25.92 10.94 -6.19
N GLU A 14 26.01 10.72 -7.50
CA GLU A 14 25.14 9.77 -8.19
C GLU A 14 25.49 8.36 -7.70
N LEU A 15 24.54 7.72 -7.00
CA LEU A 15 24.69 6.33 -6.58
C LEU A 15 24.56 5.43 -7.81
N THR A 16 25.44 4.45 -7.90
CA THR A 16 25.26 3.34 -8.84
C THR A 16 24.02 2.52 -8.45
N SER A 17 23.47 1.75 -9.39
CA SER A 17 22.30 0.90 -9.13
C SER A 17 22.51 -0.08 -7.96
N ASP A 18 23.74 -0.56 -7.78
CA ASP A 18 24.11 -1.46 -6.69
C ASP A 18 24.17 -0.76 -5.34
N GLU A 19 24.68 0.48 -5.30
CA GLU A 19 24.69 1.30 -4.09
C GLU A 19 23.28 1.76 -3.71
N MET A 20 22.44 2.06 -4.69
CA MET A 20 21.03 2.36 -4.46
C MET A 20 20.28 1.13 -3.92
N MET A 21 20.58 -0.08 -4.41
CA MET A 21 20.07 -1.32 -3.83
C MET A 21 20.54 -1.53 -2.38
N PHE A 22 21.76 -1.12 -2.04
CA PHE A 22 22.27 -1.26 -0.67
C PHE A 22 21.60 -0.29 0.29
N VAL A 23 21.32 0.94 -0.15
CA VAL A 23 20.58 1.95 0.62
C VAL A 23 19.09 1.59 0.78
N ASP A 24 18.47 1.03 -0.27
CA ASP A 24 17.06 0.60 -0.26
C ASP A 24 16.85 -0.79 0.38
N GLY A 25 17.92 -1.40 0.90
CA GLY A 25 17.86 -2.71 1.56
C GLY A 25 17.48 -3.87 0.64
N GLY A 26 17.86 -3.80 -0.63
CA GLY A 26 17.78 -4.91 -1.58
C GLY A 26 16.35 -5.35 -1.93
N ASN A 27 15.41 -4.41 -2.01
CA ASN A 27 13.98 -4.67 -2.26
C ASN A 27 13.25 -5.42 -1.13
N ILE A 28 13.85 -5.58 0.06
CA ILE A 28 13.18 -6.21 1.21
C ILE A 28 11.86 -5.50 1.55
N TRP A 29 11.85 -4.16 1.47
CA TRP A 29 10.65 -3.35 1.69
C TRP A 29 9.56 -3.60 0.63
N LYS A 30 9.95 -3.78 -0.64
CA LYS A 30 9.01 -4.14 -1.71
C LYS A 30 8.45 -5.56 -1.49
N GLY A 31 9.29 -6.51 -1.10
CA GLY A 31 8.87 -7.88 -0.77
C GLY A 31 7.89 -7.92 0.41
N LEU A 32 8.20 -7.19 1.49
CA LEU A 32 7.33 -7.07 2.66
C LEU A 32 6.00 -6.38 2.32
N ALA A 33 6.03 -5.28 1.56
CA ALA A 33 4.83 -4.59 1.09
C ALA A 33 3.96 -5.50 0.22
N GLY A 34 4.55 -6.30 -0.67
CA GLY A 34 3.83 -7.25 -1.51
C GLY A 34 3.14 -8.35 -0.69
N ALA A 35 3.84 -8.92 0.29
CA ALA A 35 3.28 -9.92 1.19
C ALA A 35 2.14 -9.35 2.05
N ALA A 36 2.35 -8.17 2.65
CA ALA A 36 1.34 -7.47 3.42
C ALA A 36 0.11 -7.13 2.56
N GLY A 37 0.32 -6.68 1.33
CA GLY A 37 -0.75 -6.38 0.38
C GLY A 37 -1.59 -7.61 0.01
N ALA A 38 -0.94 -8.74 -0.27
CA ALA A 38 -1.62 -9.99 -0.56
C ALA A 38 -2.45 -10.51 0.63
N ILE A 39 -1.90 -10.43 1.85
CA ILE A 39 -2.61 -10.83 3.07
C ILE A 39 -3.82 -9.93 3.31
N LEU A 40 -3.68 -8.61 3.15
CA LEU A 40 -4.77 -7.66 3.31
C LEU A 40 -5.94 -7.93 2.37
N ILE A 41 -5.65 -8.18 1.09
CA ILE A 41 -6.67 -8.54 0.10
C ILE A 41 -7.31 -9.89 0.44
N GLY A 42 -6.49 -10.89 0.77
CA GLY A 42 -6.97 -12.24 1.09
C GLY A 42 -7.82 -12.31 2.37
N ALA A 43 -7.53 -11.47 3.36
CA ALA A 43 -8.26 -11.39 4.62
C ALA A 43 -9.49 -10.45 4.56
N ALA A 44 -9.65 -9.66 3.50
CA ALA A 44 -10.75 -8.70 3.36
C ALA A 44 -12.15 -9.30 3.53
N PRO A 45 -12.47 -10.51 3.01
CA PRO A 45 -13.77 -11.14 3.24
C PRO A 45 -14.04 -11.39 4.73
N LEU A 46 -13.03 -11.86 5.47
CA LEU A 46 -13.15 -12.13 6.89
C LEU A 46 -13.35 -10.83 7.68
N GLY A 47 -12.57 -9.79 7.37
CA GLY A 47 -12.72 -8.47 7.98
C GLY A 47 -14.11 -7.87 7.72
N GLY A 48 -14.62 -7.99 6.50
CA GLY A 48 -15.97 -7.54 6.15
C GLY A 48 -17.07 -8.31 6.87
N ILE A 49 -16.96 -9.63 7.00
CA ILE A 49 -17.94 -10.43 7.74
C ILE A 49 -17.96 -10.03 9.22
N LEU A 50 -16.79 -9.92 9.86
CA LEU A 50 -16.69 -9.56 11.28
C LEU A 50 -17.24 -8.16 11.55
N ALA A 51 -16.86 -7.18 10.73
CA ALA A 51 -17.38 -5.82 10.82
C ALA A 51 -18.89 -5.78 10.55
N GLY A 52 -19.39 -6.59 9.62
CA GLY A 52 -20.81 -6.65 9.29
C GLY A 52 -21.66 -7.28 10.39
N ILE A 53 -21.17 -8.34 11.03
CA ILE A 53 -21.81 -8.92 12.22
C ILE A 53 -21.80 -7.89 13.35
N GLY A 54 -20.65 -7.30 13.66
CA GLY A 54 -20.54 -6.29 14.72
C GLY A 54 -21.48 -5.09 14.50
N GLY A 55 -21.51 -4.55 13.28
CA GLY A 55 -22.41 -3.45 12.91
C GLY A 55 -23.88 -3.82 12.98
N SER A 56 -24.24 -5.08 12.68
CA SER A 56 -25.62 -5.58 12.80
C SER A 56 -26.05 -5.74 14.25
N VAL A 57 -25.13 -6.15 15.14
CA VAL A 57 -25.42 -6.36 16.57
C VAL A 57 -25.60 -5.03 17.30
N VAL A 58 -24.76 -4.04 17.03
CA VAL A 58 -24.79 -2.74 17.72
C VAL A 58 -25.82 -1.79 17.12
N GLY A 59 -26.18 -1.97 15.84
CA GLY A 59 -27.11 -1.11 15.12
C GLY A 59 -28.26 -1.87 14.48
N THR A 60 -28.29 -1.85 13.15
CA THR A 60 -29.31 -2.53 12.33
C THR A 60 -28.63 -3.35 11.25
N PRO A 61 -29.34 -4.29 10.59
CA PRO A 61 -28.77 -5.06 9.49
C PRO A 61 -28.19 -4.19 8.37
N VAL A 62 -28.79 -3.03 8.09
CA VAL A 62 -28.29 -2.08 7.08
C VAL A 62 -26.94 -1.48 7.50
N VAL A 63 -26.78 -1.13 8.78
CA VAL A 63 -25.50 -0.65 9.33
C VAL A 63 -24.45 -1.74 9.24
N GLY A 64 -24.82 -2.99 9.51
CA GLY A 64 -23.94 -4.14 9.34
C GLY A 64 -23.46 -4.31 7.90
N VAL A 65 -24.36 -4.26 6.92
CA VAL A 65 -23.98 -4.36 5.49
C VAL A 65 -23.02 -3.23 5.11
N ALA A 66 -23.30 -1.99 5.53
CA ALA A 66 -22.42 -0.85 5.25
C ALA A 66 -21.04 -0.98 5.91
N ALA A 67 -20.99 -1.41 7.18
CA ALA A 67 -19.75 -1.64 7.90
C ALA A 67 -18.92 -2.76 7.24
N GLY A 68 -19.56 -3.87 6.88
CA GLY A 68 -18.88 -5.00 6.25
C GLY A 68 -18.30 -4.65 4.87
N ILE A 69 -19.08 -3.98 4.01
CA ILE A 69 -18.60 -3.49 2.72
C ILE A 69 -17.47 -2.49 2.91
N GLY A 70 -17.64 -1.51 3.81
CA GLY A 70 -16.64 -0.49 4.09
C GLY A 70 -15.30 -1.09 4.52
N THR A 71 -15.33 -2.00 5.50
CA THR A 71 -14.11 -2.68 5.98
C THR A 71 -13.46 -3.50 4.87
N ALA A 72 -14.21 -4.36 4.17
CA ALA A 72 -13.65 -5.17 3.08
C ALA A 72 -13.05 -4.30 1.96
N ALA A 73 -13.74 -3.25 1.53
CA ALA A 73 -13.28 -2.34 0.49
C ALA A 73 -12.00 -1.60 0.90
N THR A 74 -11.90 -1.14 2.15
CA THR A 74 -10.68 -0.49 2.65
C THR A 74 -9.50 -1.45 2.66
N MET A 75 -9.68 -2.70 3.11
CA MET A 75 -8.61 -3.69 3.14
C MET A 75 -8.10 -4.02 1.73
N VAL A 76 -9.00 -4.20 0.76
CA VAL A 76 -8.62 -4.41 -0.64
C VAL A 76 -7.89 -3.19 -1.20
N SER A 77 -8.38 -1.97 -0.93
CA SER A 77 -7.75 -0.73 -1.40
C SER A 77 -6.34 -0.56 -0.84
N TYR A 78 -6.15 -0.72 0.47
CA TYR A 78 -4.82 -0.64 1.09
C TYR A 78 -3.89 -1.75 0.59
N GLY A 79 -4.39 -2.99 0.46
CA GLY A 79 -3.60 -4.09 -0.04
C GLY A 79 -3.16 -3.89 -1.50
N ALA A 80 -4.03 -3.33 -2.34
CA ALA A 80 -3.71 -2.99 -3.73
C ALA A 80 -2.62 -1.91 -3.82
N ASN A 81 -2.68 -0.88 -2.98
CA ASN A 81 -1.65 0.16 -2.93
C ASN A 81 -0.27 -0.39 -2.52
N LEU A 82 -0.24 -1.31 -1.57
CA LEU A 82 1.00 -1.98 -1.14
C LEU A 82 1.56 -2.89 -2.24
N LEU A 83 0.69 -3.61 -2.96
CA LEU A 83 1.11 -4.46 -4.06
C LEU A 83 1.60 -3.64 -5.27
N ASP A 84 0.98 -2.49 -5.55
CA ASP A 84 1.44 -1.54 -6.55
C ASP A 84 2.82 -0.98 -6.20
N TYR A 85 3.04 -0.57 -4.94
CA TYR A 85 4.37 -0.17 -4.47
C TYR A 85 5.42 -1.29 -4.64
N ALA A 86 5.06 -2.53 -4.31
CA ALA A 86 5.94 -3.68 -4.41
C ALA A 86 6.32 -4.06 -5.86
N THR A 87 5.44 -3.77 -6.81
CA THR A 87 5.59 -4.20 -8.22
C THR A 87 6.08 -3.09 -9.15
N LYS A 88 6.20 -1.86 -8.66
CA LYS A 88 6.83 -0.76 -9.40
C LYS A 88 8.28 -1.08 -9.74
N LYS A 89 8.55 -1.06 -11.04
CA LYS A 89 9.86 -1.24 -11.66
C LYS A 89 10.74 -0.03 -11.42
#